data_AF-R9UQ07-F1
#
_entry.id   AF-R9UQ07-F1
#
_cell.length_a   1.000
_cell.length_b   1.000
_cell.length_c   1.000
_cell.angle_alpha   90.00
_cell.angle_beta   90.00
_cell.angle_gamma   90.00
#
_symmetry.space_group_name_H-M   'P 1'
#
loop_
_entity.id
_entity.type
_entity.pdbx_description
1 polymer ?
#
loop_
_entity_poly.entity_id
_entity_poly.type
_entity_poly.pdbx_seq_one_letter_code
_entity_poly.pdbx_strand_id
1 'polypeptide(L)'
;MTGKNRGRSISGGAAPAYIYDIAHTILGLYPAQRELVLHGYESLRPLEAHWLPALEHFTIMVLIENYSHHAPDPRETEGLRAEQPYAQAMLKRFLSESPFLFQSLEG
;
A
#
# COMPACT_ATOMS: atom_id res chain seq x y z
N MET A 1 25.65 35.35 -6.66
CA MET A 1 24.46 35.89 -5.97
C MET A 1 23.49 36.31 -7.07
N THR A 2 22.27 35.80 -7.23
CA THR A 2 21.28 35.33 -6.25
C THR A 2 20.46 34.18 -6.85
N GLY A 3 20.26 33.13 -6.05
CA GLY A 3 19.51 31.93 -6.42
C GLY A 3 18.00 32.21 -6.47
N LYS A 4 17.33 31.64 -7.47
CA LYS A 4 15.87 31.64 -7.57
C LYS A 4 15.32 30.55 -6.66
N ASN A 5 14.97 30.96 -5.45
CA ASN A 5 14.28 30.16 -4.44
C ASN A 5 12.91 29.73 -4.99
N ARG A 6 12.79 28.48 -5.48
CA ARG A 6 11.48 27.88 -5.73
C ARG A 6 11.04 27.21 -4.43
N GLY A 7 10.36 27.98 -3.60
CA GLY A 7 9.64 27.45 -2.46
C GLY A 7 8.64 26.41 -2.94
N ARG A 8 8.96 25.13 -2.73
CA ARG A 8 7.94 24.09 -2.68
C ARG A 8 7.31 24.24 -1.30
N SER A 9 6.17 24.90 -1.26
CA SER A 9 5.28 24.83 -0.10
C SER A 9 4.91 23.35 0.05
N ILE A 10 5.56 22.67 0.99
CA ILE A 10 5.10 21.37 1.46
C ILE A 10 4.00 21.72 2.45
N SER A 11 2.79 21.94 1.92
CA SER A 11 1.59 22.02 2.76
C SER A 11 1.55 20.74 3.59
N GLY A 12 1.51 20.90 4.92
CA GLY A 12 1.65 19.83 5.90
C GLY A 12 0.53 18.80 5.82
N GLY A 13 0.70 17.83 4.93
CA GLY A 13 -0.02 16.57 4.98
C GLY A 13 0.65 15.63 5.97
N ALA A 14 -0.13 15.05 6.86
CA ALA A 14 0.20 13.94 7.72
C ALA A 14 1.23 13.00 7.07
N ALA A 15 2.32 12.79 7.80
CA ALA A 15 3.52 12.13 7.30
C ALA A 15 3.25 10.78 6.62
N PRO A 16 3.95 10.46 5.52
CA PRO A 16 3.83 9.17 4.82
C PRO A 16 3.90 7.92 5.70
N ALA A 17 4.46 8.03 6.91
CA ALA A 17 4.66 6.94 7.87
C ALA A 17 3.38 6.20 8.26
N TYR A 18 2.29 6.87 8.65
CA TYR A 18 1.09 6.14 9.12
C TYR A 18 0.33 5.46 7.98
N ILE A 19 0.34 6.01 6.76
CA ILE A 19 -0.25 5.34 5.60
C ILE A 19 0.58 4.09 5.25
N TYR A 20 1.90 4.17 5.37
CA TYR A 20 2.78 3.02 5.23
C TYR A 20 2.54 1.95 6.31
N ASP A 21 2.27 2.35 7.56
CA ASP A 21 1.87 1.42 8.63
C ASP A 21 0.53 0.73 8.33
N ILE A 22 -0.44 1.48 7.78
CA ILE A 22 -1.71 0.90 7.31
C ILE A 22 -1.44 -0.10 6.18
N ALA A 23 -0.56 0.22 5.22
CA ALA A 23 -0.21 -0.67 4.11
C ALA A 23 0.33 -2.03 4.60
N HIS A 24 1.24 -2.03 5.57
CA HIS A 24 1.70 -3.24 6.26
C HIS A 24 0.56 -4.02 6.89
N THR A 25 -0.35 -3.32 7.57
CA THR A 25 -1.48 -3.95 8.26
C THR A 25 -2.46 -4.64 7.28
N ILE A 26 -2.69 -4.06 6.10
CA ILE A 26 -3.73 -4.52 5.17
C ILE A 26 -3.27 -5.54 4.12
N LEU A 27 -1.97 -5.82 3.99
CA LEU A 27 -1.41 -6.64 2.90
C LEU A 27 -2.07 -8.03 2.83
N GLY A 28 -2.25 -8.69 3.99
CA GLY A 28 -2.85 -10.02 4.10
C GLY A 28 -4.37 -10.08 4.28
N LEU A 29 -5.07 -8.94 4.16
CA LEU A 29 -6.51 -8.85 4.45
C LEU A 29 -7.37 -8.89 3.19
N TYR A 30 -8.58 -9.45 3.29
CA TYR A 30 -9.59 -9.36 2.25
C TYR A 30 -10.21 -7.95 2.19
N PRO A 31 -10.79 -7.52 1.05
CA PRO A 31 -11.35 -6.18 0.87
C PRO A 31 -12.20 -5.67 2.04
N ALA A 32 -13.18 -6.47 2.49
CA ALA A 32 -14.05 -6.10 3.62
C ALA A 32 -13.27 -5.92 4.94
N GLN A 33 -12.20 -6.68 5.17
CA GLN A 33 -11.36 -6.52 6.36
C GLN A 33 -10.50 -5.25 6.28
N ARG A 34 -10.05 -4.86 5.08
CA ARG A 34 -9.32 -3.61 4.86
C ARG A 34 -10.19 -2.40 5.15
N GLU A 35 -11.46 -2.45 4.74
CA GLU A 35 -12.44 -1.41 5.06
C GLU A 35 -12.59 -1.25 6.58
N LEU A 36 -12.68 -2.36 7.32
CA LEU A 36 -12.75 -2.31 8.79
C LEU A 36 -11.51 -1.65 9.41
N VAL A 37 -10.30 -1.97 8.91
CA VAL A 37 -9.06 -1.33 9.36
C VAL A 37 -9.10 0.17 9.09
N LEU A 38 -9.47 0.59 7.88
CA LEU A 38 -9.56 2.01 7.54
C LEU A 38 -10.60 2.75 8.38
N HIS A 39 -11.77 2.18 8.60
CA HIS A 39 -12.77 2.76 9.49
C HIS A 39 -12.25 2.93 10.92
N GLY A 40 -11.50 1.95 11.43
CA GLY A 40 -10.82 2.05 12.72
C GLY A 40 -9.83 3.21 12.76
N TYR A 41 -8.94 3.32 11.78
CA TYR A 41 -7.96 4.42 11.70
C TYR A 41 -8.64 5.78 11.55
N GLU A 42 -9.62 5.90 10.66
CA GLU A 42 -10.33 7.16 10.37
C GLU A 42 -11.10 7.68 11.59
N SER A 43 -11.58 6.77 12.46
CA SER A 43 -12.23 7.14 13.73
C SER A 43 -11.31 7.86 14.72
N LEU A 44 -9.99 7.69 14.61
CA LEU A 44 -8.97 8.31 15.46
C LEU A 44 -8.26 9.46 14.76
N ARG A 45 -8.03 9.34 13.45
CA ARG A 45 -7.31 10.31 12.62
C ARG A 45 -7.95 10.37 11.23
N PRO A 46 -8.46 11.54 10.80
CA PRO A 46 -8.96 11.72 9.44
C PRO A 46 -7.91 11.34 8.40
N LEU A 47 -8.31 10.56 7.40
CA LEU A 47 -7.47 10.29 6.24
C LEU A 47 -7.46 11.53 5.33
N GLU A 48 -6.27 12.02 5.02
CA GLU A 48 -6.13 13.27 4.26
C GLU A 48 -6.45 13.12 2.77
N ALA A 49 -6.57 14.25 2.06
CA ALA A 49 -6.79 14.24 0.62
C ALA A 49 -5.74 13.37 -0.09
N HIS A 50 -6.19 12.55 -1.06
CA HIS A 50 -5.35 11.64 -1.85
C HIS A 50 -4.70 10.49 -1.06
N TRP A 51 -5.25 10.12 0.11
CA TRP A 51 -4.76 8.97 0.88
C TRP A 51 -4.81 7.65 0.08
N LEU A 52 -5.83 7.43 -0.74
CA LEU A 52 -6.04 6.15 -1.44
C LEU A 52 -4.90 5.84 -2.42
N PRO A 53 -4.53 6.74 -3.35
CA PRO A 53 -3.34 6.54 -4.17
C PRO A 53 -2.08 6.29 -3.35
N ALA A 54 -1.86 7.04 -2.27
CA ALA A 54 -0.68 6.86 -1.43
C ALA A 54 -0.65 5.46 -0.78
N LEU A 55 -1.81 4.99 -0.29
CA LEU A 55 -1.97 3.67 0.30
C LEU A 55 -1.75 2.56 -0.73
N GLU A 56 -2.24 2.73 -1.96
CA GLU A 56 -2.01 1.79 -3.06
C GLU A 56 -0.52 1.68 -3.42
N HIS A 57 0.18 2.81 -3.51
CA HIS A 57 1.63 2.82 -3.74
C HIS A 57 2.38 2.12 -2.60
N PHE A 58 2.06 2.45 -1.35
CA PHE A 58 2.71 1.80 -0.21
C PHE A 58 2.38 0.32 -0.10
N THR A 59 1.17 -0.11 -0.47
CA THR A 59 0.82 -1.54 -0.48
C THR A 59 1.66 -2.31 -1.49
N ILE A 60 1.92 -1.76 -2.68
CA ILE A 60 2.84 -2.39 -3.65
C ILE A 60 4.29 -2.38 -3.14
N MET A 61 4.74 -1.29 -2.52
CA MET A 61 6.07 -1.26 -1.91
C MET A 61 6.24 -2.35 -0.85
N VAL A 62 5.27 -2.46 0.07
CA VAL A 62 5.26 -3.46 1.15
C VAL A 62 5.13 -4.88 0.61
N LEU A 63 4.32 -5.10 -0.44
CA LEU A 63 4.25 -6.39 -1.14
C LEU A 63 5.64 -6.81 -1.67
N ILE A 64 6.34 -5.92 -2.38
CA ILE A 64 7.68 -6.20 -2.93
C ILE A 64 8.70 -6.41 -1.81
N GLU A 65 8.64 -5.59 -0.76
CA GLU A 65 9.48 -5.71 0.43
C GLU A 65 9.30 -7.08 1.10
N ASN A 66 8.05 -7.50 1.32
CA ASN A 66 7.72 -8.77 1.96
C ASN A 66 8.28 -9.95 1.14
N TYR A 67 8.05 -9.96 -0.17
CA TYR A 67 8.64 -10.98 -1.05
C TYR A 67 10.17 -10.97 -1.00
N SER A 68 10.80 -9.80 -1.04
CA SER A 68 12.26 -9.67 -1.02
C SER A 68 12.87 -10.14 0.30
N HIS A 69 12.19 -9.88 1.42
CA HIS A 69 12.60 -10.30 2.75
C HIS A 69 12.56 -11.82 2.91
N HIS A 70 11.50 -12.46 2.41
CA HIS A 70 11.27 -13.90 2.57
C HIS A 70 11.92 -14.77 1.47
N ALA A 71 12.20 -14.21 0.29
CA ALA A 71 12.77 -14.97 -0.84
C ALA A 71 14.06 -15.77 -0.54
N PRO A 72 14.98 -15.31 0.34
CA PRO A 72 16.17 -16.08 0.68
C PRO A 72 15.90 -17.34 1.53
N ASP A 73 14.72 -17.44 2.16
CA ASP A 73 14.38 -18.59 3.01
C ASP A 73 13.61 -19.66 2.20
N PRO A 74 14.21 -20.84 1.93
CA PRO A 74 13.55 -21.89 1.15
C PRO A 74 12.29 -22.44 1.82
N ARG A 75 12.12 -22.26 3.13
CA ARG A 75 10.92 -22.69 3.87
C ARG A 75 9.69 -21.86 3.51
N GLU A 76 9.88 -20.61 3.09
CA GLU A 76 8.82 -19.68 2.71
C GLU A 76 8.39 -19.84 1.24
N THR A 77 9.14 -20.60 0.44
CA THR A 77 8.96 -20.68 -1.02
C THR A 77 7.56 -21.13 -1.43
N GLU A 78 6.99 -22.13 -0.75
CA GLU A 78 5.64 -22.62 -1.08
C GLU A 78 4.55 -21.61 -0.67
N GLY A 79 4.75 -20.88 0.43
CA GLY A 79 3.86 -19.78 0.83
C GLY A 79 3.87 -18.65 -0.19
N LEU A 80 5.06 -18.18 -0.57
CA LEU A 80 5.23 -17.14 -1.60
C LEU A 80 4.64 -17.56 -2.96
N ARG A 81 4.74 -18.84 -3.34
CA ARG A 81 4.09 -19.36 -4.55
C ARG A 81 2.57 -19.34 -4.45
N ALA A 82 2.02 -19.74 -3.31
CA ALA A 82 0.57 -19.75 -3.08
C ALA A 82 -0.03 -18.33 -3.11
N GLU A 83 0.73 -17.33 -2.64
CA GLU A 83 0.33 -15.92 -2.66
C GLU A 83 0.52 -15.25 -4.03
N GLN A 84 1.30 -15.86 -4.94
CA GLN A 84 1.68 -15.25 -6.21
C GLN A 84 0.48 -14.80 -7.08
N PRO A 85 -0.60 -15.57 -7.25
CA PRO A 85 -1.74 -15.13 -8.07
C PRO A 85 -2.34 -13.81 -7.56
N TYR A 86 -2.40 -13.67 -6.24
CA TYR A 86 -2.89 -12.48 -5.58
C TYR A 86 -1.97 -11.28 -5.78
N ALA A 87 -0.67 -11.48 -5.54
CA ALA A 87 0.37 -10.46 -5.75
C ALA A 87 0.39 -9.97 -7.20
N GLN A 88 0.29 -10.88 -8.17
CA GLN A 88 0.25 -10.53 -9.59
C GLN A 88 -1.01 -9.75 -9.97
N ALA A 89 -2.18 -10.09 -9.40
CA ALA A 89 -3.41 -9.35 -9.66
C ALA A 89 -3.30 -7.89 -9.16
N MET A 90 -2.75 -7.67 -7.98
CA MET A 90 -2.47 -6.32 -7.46
C MET A 90 -1.51 -5.54 -8.37
N LEU A 91 -0.39 -6.14 -8.74
CA LEU A 91 0.61 -5.50 -9.61
C LEU A 91 0.02 -5.13 -10.98
N LYS A 92 -0.78 -6.02 -11.59
CA LYS A 92 -1.45 -5.73 -12.87
C LYS A 92 -2.40 -4.54 -12.76
N ARG A 93 -3.20 -4.47 -11.70
CA ARG A 93 -4.14 -3.35 -11.47
C ARG A 93 -3.38 -2.05 -11.22
N PHE A 94 -2.34 -2.08 -10.39
CA PHE A 94 -1.48 -0.93 -10.13
C PHE A 94 -0.85 -0.38 -11.41
N LEU A 95 -0.27 -1.24 -12.25
CA LEU A 95 0.33 -0.84 -13.53
C LEU A 95 -0.69 -0.34 -14.57
N SER A 96 -1.97 -0.70 -14.39
CA SER A 96 -3.08 -0.25 -15.24
C SER A 96 -3.79 0.99 -14.64
N GLU A 97 -3.20 1.61 -13.62
CA GLU A 97 -3.76 2.77 -12.89
C GLU A 97 -5.21 2.53 -12.41
N SER A 98 -5.55 1.28 -12.13
CA SER A 98 -6.89 0.86 -11.70
C SER A 98 -6.90 0.62 -10.19
N PRO A 99 -7.91 1.11 -9.45
CA PRO A 99 -8.00 0.86 -8.01
C PRO A 99 -8.11 -0.63 -7.70
N PHE A 100 -7.50 -1.08 -6.60
CA PHE A 100 -7.39 -2.53 -6.32
C PHE A 100 -7.54 -2.95 -4.85
N LEU A 101 -7.41 -2.02 -3.89
CA LEU A 101 -7.39 -2.42 -2.48
C LEU A 101 -8.75 -2.93 -1.96
N PHE A 102 -9.84 -2.36 -2.47
CA PHE A 102 -11.20 -2.59 -1.97
C PHE A 102 -12.10 -3.32 -2.98
N GLN A 103 -11.49 -3.91 -4.01
CA GLN A 103 -12.21 -4.68 -5.03
C GLN A 103 -11.86 -6.15 -4.90
N SER A 104 -12.79 -7.03 -5.27
CA SER A 104 -12.45 -8.43 -5.49
C SER A 104 -11.42 -8.50 -6.60
N LEU A 105 -10.25 -9.06 -6.29
CA LEU A 105 -9.25 -9.38 -7.28
C LEU A 105 -9.64 -10.73 -7.86
N GLU A 106 -10.56 -10.73 -8.82
CA GLU A 106 -10.79 -11.90 -9.65
C GLU A 106 -9.51 -12.18 -10.46
N GLY A 107 -8.99 -13.39 -10.30
CA GLY A 107 -7.91 -13.96 -11.09
C GLY A 107 -8.48 -14.89 -12.15
#